data_AF-A0A0K8Q4F9-F1
#
_entry.id   AF-A0A0K8Q4F9-F1
#
_cell.length_a   1.000
_cell.length_b   1.000
_cell.length_c   1.000
_cell.angle_alpha   90.00
_cell.angle_beta   90.00
_cell.angle_gamma   90.00
#
_symmetry.space_group_name_H-M   'P 1'
#
loop_
_entity.id
_entity.type
_entity.pdbx_description
1 polymer ?
#
loop_
_entity_poly.entity_id
_entity_poly.type
_entity_poly.pdbx_seq_one_letter_code
_entity_poly.pdbx_strand_id
1 'polypeptide(L)'
;MKSDGEIMEILAAYDLTGSLRAAAELTGCSHHTVAKHVAARDAGRPIGEPAARGRVTDAYLPKIEEWIEGSKGRIRADKAHEKLLALGYAGSGRSTRRAIAQVKAA
;
A
#
# COMPACT_ATOMS: atom_id res chain seq x y z
N MET A 1 9.52 -6.23 6.01
CA MET A 1 9.06 -6.72 4.68
C MET A 1 10.04 -7.82 4.31
N LYS A 2 9.56 -8.96 3.79
CA LYS A 2 10.45 -10.04 3.36
C LYS A 2 11.04 -9.67 1.99
N SER A 3 12.31 -9.99 1.78
CA SER A 3 12.96 -9.86 0.47
C SER A 3 12.41 -10.91 -0.49
N ASP A 4 12.55 -10.67 -1.80
CA ASP A 4 12.10 -11.62 -2.82
C ASP A 4 12.75 -13.00 -2.62
N GLY A 5 14.04 -13.04 -2.26
CA GLY A 5 14.76 -14.28 -1.96
C GLY A 5 14.15 -15.05 -0.78
N GLU A 6 13.89 -14.38 0.34
CA GLU A 6 13.23 -15.01 1.50
C GLU A 6 11.83 -15.53 1.15
N ILE A 7 11.12 -14.87 0.25
CA ILE A 7 9.79 -15.35 -0.13
C ILE A 7 9.88 -16.59 -1.03
N MET A 8 10.87 -16.65 -1.92
CA MET A 8 11.12 -17.86 -2.71
C MET A 8 11.51 -19.05 -1.82
N GLU A 9 12.30 -18.83 -0.76
CA GLU A 9 12.60 -19.86 0.24
C GLU A 9 11.34 -20.35 0.97
N ILE A 10 10.44 -19.44 1.36
CA ILE A 10 9.15 -19.77 1.97
C ILE A 10 8.29 -20.65 1.05
N LEU A 11 8.23 -20.30 -0.23
CA LEU A 11 7.45 -21.04 -1.23
C LEU A 11 8.07 -22.42 -1.50
N ALA A 12 9.39 -22.49 -1.63
CA ALA A 12 10.10 -23.76 -1.82
C ALA A 12 9.90 -24.70 -0.62
N ALA A 13 9.93 -24.18 0.61
CA ALA A 13 9.64 -24.97 1.81
C ALA A 13 8.19 -25.46 1.85
N TYR A 14 7.24 -24.67 1.36
CA TYR A 14 5.85 -25.10 1.23
C TYR A 14 5.69 -26.20 0.18
N ASP A 15 6.31 -26.05 -0.99
CA ASP A 15 6.23 -27.07 -2.06
C ASP A 15 6.91 -28.39 -1.64
N LEU A 16 7.96 -28.32 -0.82
CA LEU A 16 8.63 -29.49 -0.25
C LEU A 16 7.76 -30.22 0.80
N THR A 17 7.06 -29.48 1.65
CA THR A 17 6.37 -30.05 2.82
C THR A 17 4.87 -30.25 2.64
N GLY A 18 4.24 -29.53 1.70
CA GLY A 18 2.79 -29.45 1.54
C GLY A 18 2.06 -28.83 2.74
N SER A 19 2.77 -28.28 3.74
CA SER A 19 2.21 -27.86 5.02
C SER A 19 2.64 -26.46 5.40
N LEU A 20 1.66 -25.61 5.73
CA LEU A 20 1.92 -24.23 6.16
C LEU A 20 2.71 -24.17 7.47
N ARG A 21 2.50 -25.13 8.39
CA ARG A 21 3.20 -25.15 9.69
C ARG A 21 4.62 -25.68 9.54
N ALA A 22 4.82 -26.74 8.78
CA ALA A 22 6.16 -27.29 8.55
C ALA A 22 7.05 -26.30 7.78
N ALA A 23 6.52 -25.65 6.73
CA ALA A 23 7.24 -24.62 6.00
C ALA A 23 7.60 -23.40 6.88
N ALA A 24 6.70 -23.02 7.79
CA ALA A 24 6.94 -21.95 8.76
C ALA A 24 8.09 -22.28 9.72
N GLU A 25 8.13 -23.52 10.24
CA GLU A 25 9.22 -24.00 11.09
C GLU A 25 10.56 -24.01 10.33
N LEU A 26 10.58 -24.48 9.08
CA LEU A 26 11.79 -24.51 8.25
C LEU A 26 12.35 -23.13 7.90
N THR A 27 11.48 -22.13 7.70
CA THR A 27 11.89 -20.79 7.26
C THR A 27 11.91 -19.75 8.38
N GLY A 28 11.61 -20.15 9.61
CA GLY A 28 11.56 -19.25 10.77
C GLY A 28 10.52 -18.14 10.64
N CYS A 29 9.46 -18.34 9.85
CA CYS A 29 8.40 -17.35 9.67
C CYS A 29 7.05 -17.84 10.23
N SER A 30 6.02 -16.99 10.26
CA SER A 30 4.68 -17.41 10.68
C SER A 30 3.98 -18.21 9.57
N HIS A 31 3.23 -19.24 9.92
CA HIS A 31 2.39 -19.98 8.97
C HIS A 31 1.36 -19.10 8.26
N HIS A 32 0.95 -17.97 8.84
CA HIS A 32 0.13 -16.96 8.15
C HIS A 32 0.92 -16.24 7.05
N THR A 33 2.22 -16.03 7.23
CA THR A 33 3.11 -15.48 6.20
C THR A 33 3.25 -16.47 5.05
N VAL A 34 3.48 -17.76 5.35
CA VAL A 34 3.48 -18.82 4.33
C VAL A 34 2.16 -18.81 3.55
N ALA A 35 1.02 -18.85 4.26
CA ALA A 35 -0.30 -18.86 3.63
C ALA A 35 -0.54 -17.65 2.72
N LYS A 36 -0.10 -16.46 3.16
CA LYS A 36 -0.21 -15.23 2.37
C LYS A 36 0.58 -15.32 1.07
N HIS A 37 1.81 -15.83 1.11
CA HIS A 37 2.66 -15.92 -0.08
C HIS A 37 2.20 -17.02 -1.04
N VAL A 38 1.76 -18.17 -0.53
CA VAL A 38 1.13 -19.22 -1.34
C VAL A 38 -0.11 -18.68 -2.06
N ALA A 39 -1.02 -18.01 -1.34
CA ALA A 39 -2.21 -17.42 -1.94
C ALA A 39 -1.91 -16.25 -2.90
N ALA A 40 -0.76 -15.59 -2.76
CA ALA A 40 -0.30 -14.59 -3.74
C ALA A 40 0.19 -15.26 -5.03
N ARG A 41 1.01 -16.31 -4.89
CA ARG A 41 1.50 -17.13 -6.01
C ARG A 41 0.36 -17.75 -6.80
N ASP A 42 -0.58 -18.42 -6.13
CA ASP A 42 -1.68 -19.13 -6.77
C ASP A 42 -2.64 -18.17 -7.51
N ALA A 43 -2.70 -16.91 -7.06
CA ALA A 43 -3.44 -15.83 -7.72
C ALA A 43 -2.64 -15.12 -8.83
N GLY A 44 -1.40 -15.56 -9.13
CA GLY A 44 -0.52 -14.92 -10.11
C GLY A 44 -0.12 -13.47 -9.74
N ARG A 45 -0.21 -13.10 -8.46
CA ARG A 45 0.10 -11.74 -8.00
C ARG A 45 1.61 -11.59 -7.73
N PRO A 46 2.18 -10.40 -7.96
CA PRO A 46 3.55 -10.12 -7.54
C PRO A 46 3.70 -10.33 -6.03
N ILE A 47 4.75 -11.05 -5.68
CA ILE A 47 4.90 -11.70 -4.37
C ILE A 47 5.63 -10.76 -3.37
N GLY A 48 6.45 -9.84 -3.87
CA GLY A 48 7.26 -8.89 -3.08
C GLY A 48 6.62 -7.51 -2.87
N GLU A 49 5.73 -7.06 -3.75
CA GLU A 49 5.16 -5.71 -3.63
C GLU A 49 3.92 -5.67 -2.74
N PRO A 50 3.88 -4.83 -1.69
CA PRO A 50 2.66 -4.57 -0.97
C PRO A 50 1.63 -3.97 -1.94
N ALA A 51 0.53 -4.67 -2.16
CA ALA A 51 -0.61 -4.08 -2.87
C ALA A 51 -0.95 -2.74 -2.20
N ALA A 52 -0.91 -1.66 -2.97
CA ALA A 52 -1.28 -0.34 -2.49
C ALA A 52 -2.75 -0.43 -2.02
N ARG A 53 -2.96 -0.32 -0.71
CA ARG A 53 -4.33 -0.23 -0.17
C ARG A 53 -4.89 1.13 -0.58
N GLY A 54 -6.07 1.10 -1.19
CA GLY A 54 -6.83 2.31 -1.51
C GLY A 54 -6.97 3.19 -0.26
N ARG A 55 -6.59 4.46 -0.38
CA ARG A 55 -6.74 5.47 0.65
C ARG A 55 -8.00 6.26 0.34
N VAL A 56 -8.68 6.75 1.38
CA VAL A 56 -9.84 7.66 1.23
C VAL A 56 -9.47 8.90 0.40
N THR A 57 -8.20 9.29 0.39
CA THR A 57 -7.70 10.42 -0.42
C THR A 57 -7.62 10.13 -1.91
N ASP A 58 -7.59 8.86 -2.33
CA ASP A 58 -7.38 8.50 -3.74
C ASP A 58 -8.53 9.01 -4.62
N ALA A 59 -9.77 8.96 -4.10
CA ALA A 59 -10.95 9.51 -4.77
C ALA A 59 -10.88 11.05 -4.98
N TYR A 60 -10.03 11.75 -4.25
CA TYR A 60 -9.88 13.20 -4.30
C TYR A 60 -8.55 13.65 -4.93
N LEU A 61 -7.69 12.72 -5.36
CA LEU A 61 -6.41 13.04 -6.01
C LEU A 61 -6.57 13.96 -7.23
N PRO A 62 -7.52 13.72 -8.16
CA PRO A 62 -7.69 14.61 -9.32
C PRO A 62 -7.98 16.06 -8.91
N LYS A 63 -8.74 16.25 -7.82
CA LYS A 63 -9.07 17.59 -7.32
C LYS A 63 -7.90 18.26 -6.62
N ILE A 64 -7.09 17.47 -5.91
CA ILE A 64 -5.85 17.94 -5.29
C ILE A 64 -4.86 18.41 -6.37
N GLU A 65 -4.70 17.64 -7.44
CA GLU A 65 -3.88 17.98 -8.61
C GLU A 65 -4.35 19.28 -9.27
N GLU A 66 -5.64 19.40 -9.55
CA GLU A 66 -6.24 20.63 -10.11
C GLU A 66 -5.91 21.87 -9.27
N TRP A 67 -6.03 21.77 -7.95
CA TRP A 67 -5.73 22.89 -7.06
C TRP A 67 -4.24 23.20 -6.94
N ILE A 68 -3.38 22.19 -7.02
CA ILE A 68 -1.93 22.37 -7.04
C ILE A 68 -1.53 23.07 -8.33
N GLU A 69 -2.02 22.61 -9.48
CA GLU A 69 -1.73 23.22 -10.78
C GLU A 69 -2.26 24.66 -10.85
N GLY A 70 -3.54 24.87 -10.51
CA GLY A 70 -4.14 26.21 -10.50
C GLY A 70 -3.48 27.19 -9.52
N SER A 71 -2.80 26.69 -8.48
CA SER A 71 -2.03 27.51 -7.53
C SER A 71 -0.54 27.56 -7.82
N LYS A 72 -0.06 26.93 -8.90
CA LYS A 72 1.38 26.76 -9.20
C LYS A 72 2.16 26.21 -7.99
N GLY A 73 1.58 25.21 -7.32
CA GLY A 73 2.14 24.59 -6.13
C GLY A 73 2.08 25.41 -4.84
N ARG A 74 1.49 26.62 -4.85
CA ARG A 74 1.44 27.50 -3.68
C ARG A 74 0.32 27.17 -2.69
N ILE A 75 -0.66 26.35 -3.07
CA ILE A 75 -1.74 25.97 -2.14
C ILE A 75 -1.18 25.32 -0.88
N ARG A 76 -1.65 25.83 0.27
CA ARG A 76 -1.36 25.25 1.58
C ARG A 76 -2.28 24.07 1.87
N ALA A 77 -1.74 23.08 2.56
CA ALA A 77 -2.45 21.83 2.81
C ALA A 77 -3.65 21.95 3.77
N ASP A 78 -3.64 22.93 4.68
CA ASP A 78 -4.78 23.27 5.53
C ASP A 78 -5.96 23.79 4.70
N LYS A 79 -5.71 24.69 3.74
CA LYS A 79 -6.74 25.21 2.83
C LYS A 79 -7.27 24.16 1.86
N ALA A 80 -6.41 23.29 1.37
CA ALA A 80 -6.87 22.14 0.59
C ALA A 80 -7.73 21.20 1.45
N HIS A 81 -7.37 20.97 2.72
CA HIS A 81 -8.17 20.13 3.62
C HIS A 81 -9.55 20.71 3.90
N GLU A 82 -9.67 21.99 4.18
CA GLU A 82 -10.97 22.69 4.32
C GLU A 82 -11.85 22.47 3.08
N LYS A 83 -11.27 22.61 1.88
CA LYS A 83 -12.00 22.37 0.62
C LYS A 83 -12.38 20.90 0.44
N LEU A 84 -11.53 19.95 0.84
CA LEU A 84 -11.86 18.53 0.80
C LEU A 84 -13.02 18.18 1.74
N LEU A 85 -13.03 18.73 2.96
CA LEU A 85 -14.13 18.52 3.91
C LEU A 85 -15.46 19.02 3.33
N ALA A 86 -15.46 20.17 2.66
CA ALA A 86 -16.64 20.70 1.97
C ALA A 86 -17.14 19.79 0.83
N LEU A 87 -16.27 18.95 0.26
CA LEU A 87 -16.59 17.94 -0.76
C LEU A 87 -16.89 16.55 -0.16
N GLY A 88 -17.08 16.45 1.16
CA GLY A 88 -17.43 15.21 1.85
C GLY A 88 -16.25 14.30 2.20
N TYR A 89 -15.01 14.80 2.17
CA TYR A 89 -13.84 14.01 2.55
C TYR A 89 -13.89 13.60 4.02
N ALA A 90 -13.88 12.30 4.30
CA ALA A 90 -13.94 11.75 5.65
C ALA A 90 -12.55 11.45 6.26
N GLY A 91 -11.46 11.80 5.58
CA GLY A 91 -10.09 11.52 6.04
C GLY A 91 -9.51 12.61 6.93
N SER A 92 -8.35 12.33 7.52
CA SER A 92 -7.65 13.28 8.42
C SER A 92 -6.87 14.36 7.66
N GLY A 93 -6.66 15.51 8.29
CA GLY A 93 -5.76 16.55 7.75
C GLY A 93 -4.31 16.08 7.55
N ARG A 94 -3.84 15.09 8.31
CA ARG A 94 -2.53 14.45 8.06
C ARG A 94 -2.51 13.72 6.72
N SER A 95 -3.57 12.97 6.41
CA SER A 95 -3.71 12.27 5.14
C SER A 95 -3.74 13.23 3.95
N THR A 96 -4.43 14.37 4.10
CA THR A 96 -4.43 15.44 3.11
C THR A 96 -3.04 16.04 2.89
N ARG A 97 -2.31 16.38 3.97
CA ARG A 97 -0.93 16.90 3.87
C ARG A 97 -0.01 15.93 3.12
N ARG A 98 -0.11 14.62 3.42
CA ARG A 98 0.70 13.60 2.75
C ARG A 98 0.38 13.49 1.27
N ALA A 99 -0.90 13.48 0.90
CA ALA A 99 -1.31 13.42 -0.51
C ALA A 99 -0.82 14.65 -1.29
N ILE A 100 -0.95 15.84 -0.71
CA ILE A 100 -0.45 17.08 -1.34
C ILE A 100 1.06 17.05 -1.51
N ALA A 101 1.81 16.59 -0.50
CA ALA A 101 3.26 16.46 -0.60
C ALA A 101 3.66 15.44 -1.69
N GLN A 102 2.92 14.34 -1.81
CA GLN A 102 3.16 13.33 -2.83
C GLN A 102 2.89 13.88 -4.24
N VAL A 103 1.77 14.59 -4.44
CA VAL A 103 1.44 15.21 -5.74
C VAL A 103 2.43 16.31 -6.11
N LYS A 104 2.91 17.11 -5.15
CA LYS A 104 3.94 18.14 -5.41
C LYS A 104 5.33 17.57 -5.75
N ALA A 105 5.58 16.30 -5.40
CA ALA A 105 6.85 15.63 -5.64
C ALA A 105 6.84 14.74 -6.90
N ALA A 106 5.65 14.52 -7.47
CA ALA A 106 5.47 13.89 -8.78
C ALA A 106 5.72 14.92 -9.88
#